data_AF-A0A3M2HMD1-F1
#
_entry.id   AF-A0A3M2HMD1-F1
#
_cell.length_a   1.000
_cell.length_b   1.000
_cell.length_c   1.000
_cell.angle_alpha   90.00
_cell.angle_beta   90.00
_cell.angle_gamma   90.00
#
_symmetry.space_group_name_H-M   'P 1'
#
loop_
_entity.id
_entity.type
_entity.pdbx_description
1 polymer ?
#
loop_
_entity_poly.entity_id
_entity_poly.type
_entity_poly.pdbx_seq_one_letter_code
_entity_poly.pdbx_strand_id
1 'polypeptide(L)'
;MKYIHGHVLSRMASTALIALTVALLWQCDHPRPAGLKAHYRLLFAEGKLSEAQALVRRHPMRFRRIFQEFLQEGLRFQAQKALPEADRHMAMAREIAHTFAAAWGDSFLVREYRFCEALKDTALQKKLTADSLFLVGYRFYREGKIEEARKHYRQSLQLCREIGDRKREVDNLIQMQYTLYREDRNREALAMGEEILTLSQQLGYRQQEAW
;
A
#
# COMPACT_ATOMS: atom_id res chain seq x y z
N MET A 1 64.49 -18.75 -25.69
CA MET A 1 63.64 -18.10 -24.66
C MET A 1 62.30 -18.83 -24.60
N LYS A 2 62.17 -19.77 -23.65
CA LYS A 2 60.91 -20.43 -23.24
C LYS A 2 60.55 -19.89 -21.85
N TYR A 3 59.29 -20.06 -21.44
CA TYR A 3 58.72 -19.82 -20.09
C TYR A 3 58.02 -18.49 -19.80
N ILE A 4 56.88 -18.18 -20.47
CA ILE A 4 55.80 -17.38 -19.82
C ILE A 4 54.37 -17.87 -20.19
N HIS A 5 54.17 -18.85 -21.08
CA HIS A 5 52.80 -19.22 -21.53
C HIS A 5 52.06 -20.29 -20.69
N GLY A 6 52.64 -20.79 -19.58
CA GLY A 6 52.05 -21.87 -18.79
C GLY A 6 51.07 -21.45 -17.68
N HIS A 7 51.19 -20.23 -17.14
CA HIS A 7 50.47 -19.84 -15.92
C HIS A 7 49.13 -19.12 -16.14
N VAL A 8 48.89 -18.58 -17.34
CA VAL A 8 47.63 -17.86 -17.64
C VAL A 8 46.49 -18.85 -17.96
N LEU A 9 46.79 -19.96 -18.65
CA LEU A 9 45.78 -20.97 -19.01
C LEU A 9 45.27 -21.75 -17.79
N SER A 10 46.12 -21.98 -16.77
CA SER A 10 45.73 -22.65 -15.51
C SER A 10 44.74 -21.81 -14.66
N ARG A 11 44.90 -20.48 -14.62
CA ARG A 11 43.97 -19.59 -13.91
C ARG A 11 42.66 -19.39 -14.65
N MET A 12 42.67 -19.31 -15.98
CA MET A 12 41.44 -19.19 -16.77
C MET A 12 40.60 -20.47 -16.75
N ALA A 13 41.26 -21.65 -16.76
CA ALA A 13 40.57 -22.93 -16.57
C ALA A 13 39.91 -23.02 -15.18
N SER A 14 40.53 -22.46 -14.14
CA SER A 14 40.00 -22.45 -12.78
C SER A 14 38.78 -21.53 -12.63
N THR A 15 38.80 -20.32 -13.22
CA THR A 15 37.64 -19.43 -13.20
C THR A 15 36.49 -19.96 -14.06
N ALA A 16 36.80 -20.61 -15.19
CA ALA A 16 35.79 -21.26 -16.02
C ALA A 16 35.18 -22.47 -15.32
N LEU A 17 35.97 -23.31 -14.63
CA LEU A 17 35.46 -24.44 -13.83
C LEU A 17 34.62 -23.95 -12.64
N ILE A 18 35.02 -22.87 -11.96
CA ILE A 18 34.25 -22.28 -10.86
C ILE A 18 32.94 -21.68 -11.41
N ALA A 19 32.97 -20.98 -12.54
CA ALA A 19 31.76 -20.47 -13.18
C ALA A 19 30.84 -21.60 -13.68
N LEU A 20 31.39 -22.68 -14.23
CA LEU A 20 30.62 -23.84 -14.69
C LEU A 20 30.05 -24.63 -13.52
N THR A 21 30.80 -24.80 -12.43
CA THR A 21 30.31 -25.48 -11.21
C THR A 21 29.30 -24.62 -10.46
N VAL A 22 29.47 -23.30 -10.40
CA VAL A 22 28.44 -22.38 -9.89
C VAL A 22 27.22 -22.40 -10.79
N ALA A 23 27.36 -22.43 -12.12
CA ALA A 23 26.24 -22.52 -13.06
C ALA A 23 25.52 -23.89 -13.02
N LEU A 24 26.26 -24.98 -12.83
CA LEU A 24 25.73 -26.34 -12.66
C LEU A 24 25.05 -26.50 -11.28
N LEU A 25 25.62 -25.91 -10.22
CA LEU A 25 24.95 -25.76 -8.92
C LEU A 25 23.71 -24.86 -9.00
N TRP A 26 23.68 -23.89 -9.92
CA TRP A 26 22.52 -23.04 -10.21
C TRP A 26 21.46 -23.71 -11.09
N GLN A 27 21.84 -24.77 -11.82
CA GLN A 27 20.95 -25.58 -12.65
C GLN A 27 20.25 -26.71 -11.88
N CYS A 28 20.58 -26.91 -10.61
CA CYS A 28 19.83 -27.81 -9.72
C CYS A 28 18.55 -27.12 -9.21
N ASP A 29 17.41 -27.44 -9.83
CA ASP A 29 16.04 -27.27 -9.30
C ASP A 29 15.71 -25.90 -8.71
N HIS A 30 15.94 -24.84 -9.46
CA HIS A 30 15.32 -23.55 -9.19
C HIS A 30 14.16 -23.34 -10.14
N PRO A 31 12.89 -23.50 -9.69
CA PRO A 31 11.75 -23.15 -10.52
C PRO A 31 11.94 -21.71 -11.03
N ARG A 32 11.77 -21.50 -12.34
CA ARG A 32 11.67 -20.14 -12.91
C ARG A 32 10.67 -19.33 -12.08
N PRO A 33 10.71 -17.99 -12.03
CA PRO A 33 9.75 -17.19 -11.25
C PRO A 33 8.29 -17.61 -11.49
N ALA A 34 7.94 -17.92 -12.75
CA ALA A 34 6.65 -18.48 -13.14
C ALA A 34 6.36 -19.88 -12.53
N GLY A 35 7.38 -20.75 -12.45
CA GLY A 35 7.29 -22.06 -11.81
C GLY A 35 7.17 -21.97 -10.29
N LEU A 36 7.90 -21.06 -9.64
CA LEU A 36 7.84 -20.89 -8.18
C LEU A 36 6.49 -20.30 -7.76
N LYS A 37 5.97 -19.34 -8.54
CA LYS A 37 4.62 -18.79 -8.38
C LYS A 37 3.53 -19.86 -8.55
N ALA A 38 3.63 -20.70 -9.58
CA ALA A 38 2.69 -21.81 -9.78
C ALA A 38 2.79 -22.85 -8.65
N HIS A 39 4.00 -23.11 -8.15
CA HIS A 39 4.23 -24.03 -7.05
C HIS A 39 3.58 -23.54 -5.75
N TYR A 40 3.70 -22.24 -5.41
CA TYR A 40 2.96 -21.66 -4.28
C TYR A 40 1.45 -21.83 -4.42
N ARG A 41 0.88 -21.63 -5.63
CA ARG A 41 -0.56 -21.84 -5.86
C ARG A 41 -0.99 -23.27 -5.52
N LEU A 42 -0.20 -24.27 -5.94
CA LEU A 42 -0.47 -25.67 -5.64
C LEU A 42 -0.36 -25.97 -4.14
N LEU A 43 0.72 -25.51 -3.50
CA LEU A 43 0.93 -25.74 -2.06
C LEU A 43 -0.19 -25.16 -1.20
N PHE A 44 -0.69 -23.96 -1.54
CA PHE A 44 -1.81 -23.35 -0.83
C PHE A 44 -3.15 -24.01 -1.16
N ALA A 45 -3.36 -24.45 -2.41
CA ALA A 45 -4.57 -25.22 -2.77
C ALA A 45 -4.66 -26.57 -2.04
N GLU A 46 -3.51 -27.20 -1.78
CA GLU A 46 -3.41 -28.47 -1.05
C GLU A 46 -3.29 -28.30 0.48
N GLY A 47 -3.28 -27.07 0.99
CA GLY A 47 -3.17 -26.79 2.43
C GLY A 47 -1.80 -27.11 3.04
N LYS A 48 -0.75 -27.27 2.22
CA LYS A 48 0.60 -27.69 2.63
C LYS A 48 1.43 -26.53 3.16
N LEU A 49 0.99 -25.93 4.27
CA LEU A 49 1.61 -24.75 4.88
C LEU A 49 3.07 -24.98 5.33
N SER A 50 3.39 -26.16 5.86
CA SER A 50 4.76 -26.51 6.29
C SER A 50 5.74 -26.58 5.11
N GLU A 51 5.29 -27.10 3.97
CA GLU A 51 6.10 -27.14 2.74
C GLU A 51 6.26 -25.74 2.14
N ALA A 52 5.22 -24.91 2.19
CA ALA A 52 5.30 -23.51 1.78
C ALA A 52 6.31 -22.72 2.64
N GLN A 53 6.33 -22.94 3.96
CA GLN A 53 7.33 -22.33 4.85
C GLN A 53 8.75 -22.80 4.53
N ALA A 54 8.95 -24.11 4.30
CA ALA A 54 10.25 -24.66 3.90
C ALA A 54 10.72 -24.05 2.58
N LEU A 55 9.82 -23.85 1.62
CA LEU A 55 10.11 -23.22 0.34
C LEU A 55 10.50 -21.74 0.47
N VAL A 56 9.80 -21.00 1.34
CA VAL A 56 10.15 -19.61 1.67
C VAL A 56 11.53 -19.54 2.30
N ARG A 57 11.87 -20.48 3.19
CA ARG A 57 13.21 -20.58 3.80
C ARG A 57 14.30 -20.93 2.78
N ARG A 58 14.00 -21.78 1.80
CA ARG A 58 14.93 -22.18 0.73
C ARG A 58 15.19 -21.06 -0.28
N HIS A 59 14.25 -20.13 -0.46
CA HIS A 59 14.34 -19.06 -1.45
C HIS A 59 14.04 -17.64 -0.89
N PRO A 60 14.82 -17.16 0.09
CA PRO A 60 14.58 -15.87 0.77
C PRO A 60 14.68 -14.66 -0.16
N MET A 61 15.38 -14.74 -1.29
CA MET A 61 15.46 -13.60 -2.21
C MET A 61 14.30 -13.52 -3.21
N ARG A 62 13.48 -14.57 -3.32
CA ARG A 62 12.44 -14.66 -4.37
C ARG A 62 11.02 -14.40 -3.87
N PHE A 63 10.76 -14.57 -2.58
CA PHE A 63 9.41 -14.44 -2.03
C PHE A 63 8.84 -13.01 -2.18
N ARG A 64 9.66 -11.97 -1.98
CA ARG A 64 9.23 -10.57 -2.10
C ARG A 64 8.70 -10.27 -3.50
N ARG A 65 9.39 -10.75 -4.53
CA ARG A 65 8.96 -10.61 -5.93
C ARG A 65 7.64 -11.34 -6.17
N ILE A 66 7.50 -12.57 -5.70
CA ILE A 66 6.26 -13.35 -5.90
C ILE A 66 5.08 -12.70 -5.19
N PHE A 67 5.28 -12.24 -3.95
CA PHE A 67 4.30 -11.46 -3.20
C PHE A 67 3.87 -10.20 -3.98
N GLN A 68 4.82 -9.42 -4.47
CA GLN A 68 4.54 -8.21 -5.26
C GLN A 68 3.79 -8.50 -6.56
N GLU A 69 4.14 -9.59 -7.25
CA GLU A 69 3.42 -10.01 -8.46
C GLU A 69 1.94 -10.34 -8.18
N PHE A 70 1.64 -11.08 -7.10
CA PHE A 70 0.26 -11.35 -6.70
C PHE A 70 -0.49 -10.09 -6.29
N LEU A 71 0.17 -9.20 -5.54
CA LEU A 71 -0.41 -7.95 -5.10
C LEU A 71 -0.75 -7.04 -6.28
N GLN A 72 0.16 -6.90 -7.25
CA GLN A 72 -0.05 -6.10 -8.46
C GLN A 72 -1.16 -6.67 -9.35
N GLU A 73 -1.19 -7.99 -9.55
CA GLU A 73 -2.26 -8.64 -10.32
C GLU A 73 -3.62 -8.46 -9.62
N GLY A 74 -3.68 -8.63 -8.30
CA GLY A 74 -4.89 -8.41 -7.52
C GLY A 74 -5.43 -7.00 -7.70
N LEU A 75 -4.59 -5.98 -7.48
CA LEU A 75 -4.95 -4.57 -7.67
C LEU A 75 -5.35 -4.25 -9.13
N ARG A 76 -4.69 -4.88 -10.11
CA ARG A 76 -5.02 -4.72 -11.53
C ARG A 76 -6.41 -5.27 -11.85
N PHE A 77 -6.76 -6.46 -11.35
CA PHE A 77 -8.10 -7.02 -11.53
C PHE A 77 -9.17 -6.20 -10.82
N GLN A 78 -8.85 -5.60 -9.66
CA GLN A 78 -9.76 -4.66 -9.00
C GLN A 78 -10.06 -3.43 -9.85
N ALA A 79 -9.03 -2.83 -10.47
CA ALA A 79 -9.21 -1.70 -11.37
C ALA A 79 -10.09 -2.06 -12.59
N GLN A 80 -10.06 -3.33 -13.02
CA GLN A 80 -10.86 -3.86 -14.12
C GLN A 80 -12.26 -4.35 -13.69
N LYS A 81 -12.62 -4.22 -12.40
CA LYS A 81 -13.87 -4.74 -11.80
C LYS A 81 -14.04 -6.28 -11.94
N ALA A 82 -12.95 -7.01 -12.16
CA ALA A 82 -12.92 -8.47 -12.14
C ALA A 82 -12.72 -8.98 -10.70
N LEU A 83 -13.79 -8.86 -9.90
CA LEU A 83 -13.73 -9.08 -8.44
C LEU A 83 -13.32 -10.51 -8.04
N PRO A 84 -13.80 -11.59 -8.68
CA PRO A 84 -13.41 -12.95 -8.31
C PRO A 84 -11.91 -13.24 -8.52
N GLU A 85 -11.33 -12.75 -9.61
CA GLU A 85 -9.91 -12.86 -9.90
C GLU A 85 -9.10 -12.01 -8.91
N ALA A 86 -9.53 -10.77 -8.68
CA ALA A 86 -8.90 -9.90 -7.69
C ALA A 86 -8.81 -10.55 -6.30
N ASP A 87 -9.90 -11.17 -5.83
CA ASP A 87 -9.95 -11.80 -4.52
C ASP A 87 -9.03 -13.02 -4.44
N ARG A 88 -8.92 -13.83 -5.50
CA ARG A 88 -7.96 -14.95 -5.55
C ARG A 88 -6.52 -14.48 -5.45
N HIS A 89 -6.14 -13.45 -6.20
CA HIS A 89 -4.78 -12.91 -6.18
C HIS A 89 -4.45 -12.23 -4.85
N MET A 90 -5.41 -11.52 -4.25
CA MET A 90 -5.25 -10.90 -2.94
C MET A 90 -5.21 -11.93 -1.80
N ALA A 91 -6.00 -13.00 -1.86
CA ALA A 91 -5.89 -14.11 -0.91
C ALA A 91 -4.51 -14.77 -1.00
N MET A 92 -3.99 -14.97 -2.21
CA MET A 92 -2.67 -15.56 -2.42
C MET A 92 -1.54 -14.68 -1.84
N ALA A 93 -1.60 -13.37 -2.06
CA ALA A 93 -0.65 -12.43 -1.46
C ALA A 93 -0.69 -12.48 0.09
N ARG A 94 -1.89 -12.62 0.67
CA ARG A 94 -2.10 -12.77 2.12
C ARG A 94 -1.41 -14.03 2.64
N GLU A 95 -1.68 -15.19 2.03
CA GLU A 95 -1.11 -16.47 2.47
C GLU A 95 0.42 -16.48 2.39
N ILE A 96 1.00 -15.87 1.34
CA ILE A 96 2.46 -15.70 1.22
C ILE A 96 3.01 -14.81 2.35
N ALA A 97 2.33 -13.70 2.65
CA ALA A 97 2.76 -12.81 3.72
C ALA A 97 2.74 -13.49 5.10
N HIS A 98 1.71 -14.27 5.40
CA HIS A 98 1.60 -15.00 6.66
C HIS A 98 2.55 -16.19 6.76
N THR A 99 2.77 -16.93 5.67
CA THR A 99 3.78 -18.00 5.66
C THR A 99 5.19 -17.46 5.81
N PHE A 100 5.49 -16.30 5.22
CA PHE A 100 6.75 -15.61 5.46
C PHE A 100 6.91 -15.22 6.93
N ALA A 101 5.90 -14.59 7.52
CA ALA A 101 5.91 -14.22 8.93
C ALA A 101 6.07 -15.44 9.85
N ALA A 102 5.43 -16.55 9.55
CA ALA A 102 5.60 -17.79 10.30
C ALA A 102 7.00 -18.42 10.12
N ALA A 103 7.58 -18.31 8.91
CA ALA A 103 8.88 -18.88 8.62
C ALA A 103 10.05 -18.13 9.26
N TRP A 104 9.94 -16.80 9.37
CA TRP A 104 11.04 -15.89 9.74
C TRP A 104 10.76 -14.98 10.95
N GLY A 105 9.52 -14.95 11.46
CA GLY A 105 9.12 -14.06 12.56
C GLY A 105 8.96 -12.58 12.19
N ASP A 106 9.11 -12.22 10.91
CA ASP A 106 9.00 -10.84 10.42
C ASP A 106 7.65 -10.60 9.72
N SER A 107 6.91 -9.59 10.18
CA SER A 107 5.59 -9.22 9.69
C SER A 107 5.58 -8.13 8.62
N PHE A 108 6.72 -7.77 8.00
CA PHE A 108 6.77 -6.66 7.04
C PHE A 108 5.82 -6.86 5.85
N LEU A 109 5.77 -8.06 5.28
CA LEU A 109 4.84 -8.38 4.19
C LEU A 109 3.38 -8.35 4.64
N VAL A 110 3.11 -8.77 5.87
CA VAL A 110 1.75 -8.70 6.44
C VAL A 110 1.33 -7.24 6.57
N ARG A 111 2.24 -6.34 6.97
CA ARG A 111 1.98 -4.89 7.01
C ARG A 111 1.75 -4.32 5.62
N GLU A 112 2.57 -4.69 4.64
CA GLU A 112 2.42 -4.26 3.24
C GLU A 112 1.08 -4.72 2.66
N TYR A 113 0.70 -5.99 2.88
CA TYR A 113 -0.60 -6.53 2.49
C TYR A 113 -1.75 -5.78 3.15
N ARG A 114 -1.70 -5.59 4.47
CA ARG A 114 -2.75 -4.88 5.23
C ARG A 114 -2.92 -3.44 4.76
N PHE A 115 -1.83 -2.76 4.40
CA PHE A 115 -1.92 -1.43 3.82
C PHE A 115 -2.69 -1.46 2.49
N CYS A 116 -2.39 -2.40 1.60
CA CYS A 116 -3.11 -2.55 0.34
C CYS A 116 -4.56 -3.05 0.51
N GLU A 117 -4.82 -3.92 1.48
CA GLU A 117 -6.17 -4.35 1.84
C GLU A 117 -6.98 -3.19 2.40
N ALA A 118 -6.39 -2.37 3.26
CA ALA A 118 -7.03 -1.18 3.79
C ALA A 118 -7.36 -0.19 2.66
N LEU A 119 -6.56 -0.11 1.59
CA LEU A 119 -6.91 0.68 0.40
C LEU A 119 -8.13 0.15 -0.37
N LYS A 120 -8.52 -1.12 -0.20
CA LYS A 120 -9.80 -1.65 -0.73
C LYS A 120 -11.00 -1.09 0.02
N ASP A 121 -10.79 -0.65 1.26
CA ASP A 121 -11.85 -0.04 2.03
C ASP A 121 -12.24 1.26 1.33
N THR A 122 -13.43 1.27 0.75
CA THR A 122 -14.02 2.48 0.16
C THR A 122 -13.97 3.65 1.14
N ALA A 123 -14.03 3.41 2.46
CA ALA A 123 -13.87 4.45 3.47
C ALA A 123 -12.43 4.99 3.54
N LEU A 124 -11.39 4.14 3.49
CA LEU A 124 -10.01 4.62 3.47
C LEU A 124 -9.67 5.36 2.17
N GLN A 125 -10.14 4.86 1.03
CA GLN A 125 -9.95 5.55 -0.25
C GLN A 125 -10.65 6.92 -0.24
N LYS A 126 -11.89 6.98 0.23
CA LYS A 126 -12.63 8.23 0.42
C LYS A 126 -11.92 9.15 1.40
N LYS A 127 -11.35 8.63 2.49
CA LYS A 127 -10.55 9.40 3.46
C LYS A 127 -9.33 10.04 2.81
N LEU A 128 -8.52 9.25 2.12
CA LEU A 128 -7.33 9.76 1.43
C LEU A 128 -7.69 10.78 0.35
N THR A 129 -8.80 10.56 -0.35
CA THR A 129 -9.33 11.49 -1.36
C THR A 129 -9.78 12.80 -0.69
N ALA A 130 -10.47 12.72 0.45
CA ALA A 130 -10.90 13.87 1.22
C ALA A 130 -9.71 14.68 1.75
N ASP A 131 -8.70 14.03 2.31
CA ASP A 131 -7.46 14.66 2.77
C ASP A 131 -6.74 15.38 1.62
N SER A 132 -6.65 14.72 0.46
CA SER A 132 -6.01 15.29 -0.72
C SER A 132 -6.76 16.52 -1.24
N LEU A 133 -8.09 16.45 -1.32
CA LEU A 133 -8.95 17.57 -1.73
C LEU A 133 -8.83 18.75 -0.76
N PHE A 134 -8.75 18.49 0.55
CA PHE A 134 -8.54 19.52 1.55
C PHE A 134 -7.22 20.27 1.31
N LEU A 135 -6.12 19.54 1.09
CA LEU A 135 -4.81 20.14 0.83
C LEU A 135 -4.78 20.96 -0.47
N VAL A 136 -5.46 20.47 -1.52
CA VAL A 136 -5.62 21.22 -2.78
C VAL A 136 -6.41 22.51 -2.54
N GLY A 137 -7.52 22.44 -1.80
CA GLY A 137 -8.30 23.61 -1.41
C GLY A 137 -7.47 24.64 -0.63
N TYR A 138 -6.65 24.16 0.31
CA TYR A 138 -5.73 25.01 1.07
C TYR A 138 -4.71 25.72 0.19
N ARG A 139 -4.14 25.02 -0.80
CA ARG A 139 -3.24 25.63 -1.76
C ARG A 139 -3.93 26.74 -2.57
N PHE A 140 -5.13 26.48 -3.10
CA PHE A 140 -5.89 27.50 -3.85
C PHE A 140 -6.24 28.72 -2.98
N TYR A 141 -6.61 28.51 -1.72
CA TYR A 141 -6.87 29.59 -0.78
C TYR A 141 -5.63 30.47 -0.57
N ARG A 142 -4.45 29.86 -0.42
CA ARG A 142 -3.16 30.56 -0.30
C ARG A 142 -2.80 31.34 -1.56
N GLU A 143 -3.20 30.86 -2.73
CA GLU A 143 -3.06 31.56 -4.02
C GLU A 143 -4.12 32.66 -4.24
N GLY A 144 -5.08 32.84 -3.31
CA GLY A 144 -6.16 33.83 -3.43
C GLY A 144 -7.32 33.41 -4.34
N LYS A 145 -7.30 32.17 -4.84
CA LYS A 145 -8.35 31.56 -5.67
C LYS A 145 -9.46 30.99 -4.78
N ILE A 146 -10.29 31.89 -4.26
CA ILE A 146 -11.25 31.59 -3.18
C ILE A 146 -12.34 30.60 -3.63
N GLU A 147 -12.84 30.72 -4.86
CA GLU A 147 -13.90 29.83 -5.35
C GLU A 147 -13.40 28.40 -5.58
N GLU A 148 -12.20 28.26 -6.14
CA GLU A 148 -11.55 26.96 -6.34
C GLU A 148 -11.26 26.30 -4.99
N ALA A 149 -10.81 27.07 -4.00
CA ALA A 149 -10.63 26.59 -2.64
C ALA A 149 -11.94 26.05 -2.06
N ARG A 150 -13.03 26.82 -2.13
CA ARG A 150 -14.36 26.41 -1.66
C ARG A 150 -14.86 25.14 -2.34
N LYS A 151 -14.67 25.01 -3.65
CA LYS A 151 -15.07 23.82 -4.40
C LYS A 151 -14.39 22.57 -3.83
N HIS A 152 -13.09 22.63 -3.61
CA HIS A 152 -12.34 21.50 -3.08
C HIS A 152 -12.66 21.19 -1.61
N TYR A 153 -12.85 22.20 -0.77
CA TYR A 153 -13.31 22.00 0.60
C TYR A 153 -14.70 21.36 0.67
N ARG A 154 -15.65 21.75 -0.20
CA ARG A 154 -16.98 21.11 -0.25
C ARG A 154 -16.90 19.64 -0.66
N GLN A 155 -16.06 19.30 -1.64
CA GLN A 155 -15.87 17.92 -2.08
C GLN A 155 -15.23 17.06 -0.98
N SER A 156 -14.23 17.61 -0.27
CA SER A 156 -13.63 16.95 0.90
C SER A 156 -14.65 16.77 2.03
N LEU A 157 -15.42 17.82 2.35
CA LEU A 157 -16.48 17.81 3.36
C LEU A 157 -17.53 16.74 3.10
N GLN A 158 -17.98 16.61 1.86
CA GLN A 158 -18.95 15.58 1.47
C GLN A 158 -18.40 14.17 1.74
N LEU A 159 -17.17 13.90 1.31
CA LEU A 159 -16.53 12.60 1.55
C LEU A 159 -16.32 12.34 3.06
N CYS A 160 -15.95 13.35 3.84
CA CYS A 160 -15.80 13.23 5.30
C CYS A 160 -17.13 12.89 5.98
N ARG A 161 -18.24 13.51 5.54
CA ARG A 161 -19.59 13.19 6.03
C ARG A 161 -20.02 11.78 5.67
N GLU A 162 -19.72 11.33 4.45
CA GLU A 162 -20.03 9.97 3.98
C GLU A 162 -19.30 8.89 4.79
N ILE A 163 -18.07 9.14 5.23
CA ILE A 163 -17.26 8.17 5.99
C ILE A 163 -17.29 8.41 7.52
N GLY A 164 -18.00 9.45 7.98
CA GLY A 164 -18.07 9.82 9.39
C GLY A 164 -16.77 10.39 9.98
N ASP A 165 -15.84 10.93 9.17
CA ASP A 165 -14.63 11.60 9.66
C ASP A 165 -14.97 13.01 10.18
N ARG A 166 -15.49 13.05 11.41
CA ARG A 166 -15.93 14.29 12.07
C ARG A 166 -14.80 15.29 12.30
N LYS A 167 -13.56 14.82 12.50
CA LYS A 167 -12.41 15.72 12.68
C LYS A 167 -12.13 16.49 11.39
N ARG A 168 -12.05 15.78 10.26
CA ARG A 168 -11.81 16.42 8.97
C ARG A 168 -13.01 17.23 8.48
N GLU A 169 -14.23 16.86 8.88
CA GLU A 169 -15.44 17.67 8.67
C GLU A 169 -15.28 19.07 9.29
N VAL A 170 -14.86 19.14 10.56
CA VAL A 170 -14.60 20.42 11.25
C VAL A 170 -13.49 21.23 10.54
N ASP A 171 -12.38 20.59 10.17
CA ASP A 171 -11.28 21.27 9.47
C ASP A 171 -11.77 21.92 8.17
N ASN A 172 -12.59 21.23 7.37
CA ASN A 172 -13.15 21.77 6.12
C ASN A 172 -14.07 22.96 6.38
N LEU A 173 -14.96 22.86 7.38
CA LEU A 173 -15.88 23.94 7.75
C LEU A 173 -15.13 25.20 8.21
N ILE A 174 -14.07 25.04 9.01
CA ILE A 174 -13.20 26.15 9.44
C ILE A 174 -12.55 26.83 8.23
N GLN A 175 -12.01 26.07 7.28
CA GLN A 175 -11.40 26.67 6.09
C GLN A 175 -12.42 27.40 5.20
N MET A 176 -13.63 26.87 5.07
CA MET A 176 -14.73 27.56 4.39
C MET A 176 -15.17 28.82 5.13
N GLN A 177 -15.19 28.81 6.46
CA GLN A 177 -15.42 30.00 7.27
C GLN A 177 -14.37 31.08 7.02
N TYR A 178 -13.08 30.70 6.96
CA TYR A 178 -12.00 31.63 6.59
C TYR A 178 -12.16 32.20 5.18
N THR A 179 -12.66 31.43 4.23
CA THR A 179 -12.96 31.96 2.89
C THR A 179 -14.04 33.04 2.91
N LEU A 180 -15.04 32.93 3.80
CA LEU A 180 -16.09 33.94 3.94
C LEU A 180 -15.57 35.21 4.61
N TYR A 181 -14.70 35.08 5.61
CA TYR A 181 -14.03 36.24 6.22
C TYR A 181 -13.20 37.03 5.21
N ARG A 182 -12.54 36.37 4.27
CA ARG A 182 -11.78 37.05 3.20
C ARG A 182 -12.64 37.77 2.16
N GLU A 183 -13.93 37.44 2.09
CA GLU A 183 -14.90 38.10 1.21
C GLU A 183 -15.78 39.12 1.95
N ASP A 184 -15.43 39.48 3.19
CA ASP A 184 -16.23 40.35 4.08
C ASP A 184 -17.66 39.84 4.37
N ARG A 185 -17.92 38.54 4.15
CA ARG A 185 -19.21 37.88 4.40
C ARG A 185 -19.34 37.42 5.85
N ASN A 186 -19.12 38.36 6.76
CA ASN A 186 -19.00 38.10 8.20
C ASN A 186 -20.25 37.46 8.83
N ARG A 187 -21.46 37.84 8.37
CA ARG A 187 -22.71 37.24 8.86
C ARG A 187 -22.82 35.75 8.54
N GLU A 188 -22.41 35.36 7.34
CA GLU A 188 -22.44 33.96 6.92
C GLU A 188 -21.34 33.14 7.60
N ALA A 189 -20.17 33.74 7.81
CA ALA A 189 -19.08 33.13 8.57
C ALA A 189 -19.49 32.86 10.02
N LEU A 190 -20.21 33.79 10.67
CA LEU A 190 -20.71 33.61 12.03
C LEU A 190 -21.73 32.48 12.12
N ALA A 191 -22.66 32.38 11.16
CA ALA A 191 -23.62 31.28 11.11
C ALA A 191 -22.94 29.90 10.99
N MET A 192 -21.85 29.79 10.20
CA MET A 192 -21.05 28.56 10.13
C MET A 192 -20.32 28.25 11.46
N GLY A 193 -20.01 29.27 12.26
CA GLY A 193 -19.31 29.12 13.54
C GLY A 193 -20.09 28.31 14.56
N GLU A 194 -21.43 28.39 14.54
CA GLU A 194 -22.31 27.63 15.44
C GLU A 194 -22.29 26.12 15.11
N GLU A 195 -22.29 25.77 13.82
CA GLU A 195 -22.15 24.38 13.35
C GLU A 195 -20.80 23.78 13.75
N ILE A 196 -19.72 24.54 13.51
CA ILE A 196 -18.35 24.14 13.88
C ILE A 196 -18.22 23.91 15.39
N LEU A 197 -18.77 24.82 16.20
CA LEU A 197 -18.71 24.74 17.66
C LEU A 197 -19.42 23.50 18.17
N THR A 198 -20.62 23.23 17.67
CA THR A 198 -21.42 22.07 18.05
C THR A 198 -20.69 20.76 17.74
N LEU A 199 -20.13 20.63 16.54
CA LEU A 199 -19.36 19.44 16.14
C LEU A 199 -18.07 19.28 16.95
N SER A 200 -17.37 20.39 17.23
CA SER A 200 -16.13 20.38 18.02
C SER A 200 -16.38 19.98 19.47
N GLN A 201 -17.49 20.42 20.07
CA GLN A 201 -17.91 20.00 21.40
C GLN A 201 -18.22 18.50 21.44
N GLN A 202 -18.98 17.99 20.48
CA GLN A 202 -19.29 16.55 20.38
C GLN A 202 -18.02 15.69 20.26
N LEU A 203 -17.01 16.16 19.54
CA LEU A 203 -15.71 15.50 19.45
C LEU A 203 -14.96 15.52 20.79
N GLY A 204 -14.98 16.64 21.50
CA GLY A 204 -14.34 16.79 22.81
C GLY A 204 -14.95 15.89 23.88
N TYR A 205 -16.29 15.83 23.97
CA TYR A 205 -16.99 14.96 24.93
C TYR A 205 -16.71 13.48 24.66
N ARG A 206 -16.73 13.03 23.39
CA ARG A 206 -16.38 11.64 23.04
C ARG A 206 -14.93 11.29 23.34
N GLN A 207 -14.02 12.24 23.24
CA GLN A 207 -12.63 11.99 23.63
C GLN A 207 -12.54 11.79 25.14
N GLN A 208 -13.24 12.58 25.96
CA GLN A 208 -13.24 12.46 27.42
C GLN A 208 -13.89 11.17 27.93
N GLU A 209 -14.91 10.63 27.26
CA GLU A 209 -15.55 9.35 27.61
C GLU A 209 -14.68 8.11 27.31
N ALA A 210 -13.64 8.25 26.48
CA ALA A 210 -12.76 7.16 26.07
C ALA A 210 -11.49 7.03 26.94
N TRP A 211 -11.35 7.85 27.99
CA TRP A 211 -10.26 7.80 28.98
C TRP A 211 -10.75 7.24 30.31
#